data_AF-A0A3D4QTW5-F1
#
_entry.id   AF-A0A3D4QTW5-F1
#
_cell.length_a   1.000
_cell.length_b   1.000
_cell.length_c   1.000
_cell.angle_alpha   90.00
_cell.angle_beta   90.00
_cell.angle_gamma   90.00
#
_symmetry.space_group_name_H-M   'P 1'
#
loop_
_entity.id
_entity.type
_entity.pdbx_description
1 polymer ?
#
loop_
_entity_poly.entity_id
_entity_poly.type
_entity_poly.pdbx_seq_one_letter_code
_entity_poly.pdbx_strand_id
1 'polypeptide(L)'
;HEFSIATENAPGANPFDPLYSLDHIADLKKLCDYVIVLYHGGKEHYRYPSPNLQKTCRRMVDKGADVIVCQHSHCIGCKEEYRDATIVYGQGNFIFDHSESEFWQTSLVIDVHFRKDDGISITYHPIVKDKCVVRLADEDEAANILDGFISRSEEIKLTGFIAKKYKEYAYQMLPTYLLAFSGSGRSLFTRAVNKLSGGKYLEFVMKRKYSRDQRLVIRNFVECEAHNELCITGLN
;
A
#
# COMPACT_ATOMS: atom_id res chain seq x y z
N HIS A 1 6.64 -11.82 7.67
CA HIS A 1 7.20 -12.42 6.45
C HIS A 1 6.80 -11.54 5.27
N GLU A 2 7.53 -10.46 5.00
CA GLU A 2 7.34 -9.62 3.79
C GLU A 2 8.17 -10.14 2.60
N PHE A 3 9.05 -11.12 2.83
CA PHE A 3 10.07 -11.56 1.87
C PHE A 3 9.86 -12.98 1.36
N SER A 4 8.60 -13.39 1.14
CA SER A 4 8.30 -14.67 0.49
C SER A 4 8.44 -14.56 -1.04
N ILE A 5 9.61 -14.10 -1.49
CA ILE A 5 9.93 -13.84 -2.90
C ILE A 5 10.52 -15.11 -3.53
N ALA A 6 10.12 -15.41 -4.77
CA ALA A 6 10.71 -16.49 -5.54
C ALA A 6 12.19 -16.19 -5.84
N THR A 7 13.05 -17.19 -5.66
CA THR A 7 14.44 -17.14 -6.11
C THR A 7 14.65 -18.20 -7.18
N GLU A 8 15.85 -18.25 -7.77
CA GLU A 8 16.21 -19.34 -8.70
C GLU A 8 15.96 -20.74 -8.10
N ASN A 9 16.09 -20.88 -6.78
CA ASN A 9 16.06 -22.16 -6.08
C ASN A 9 14.96 -22.28 -5.02
N ALA A 10 14.05 -21.30 -4.90
CA ALA A 10 12.98 -21.33 -3.91
C ALA A 10 11.67 -20.76 -4.45
N PRO A 11 10.53 -21.43 -4.18
CA PRO A 11 9.22 -20.91 -4.58
C PRO A 11 8.85 -19.66 -3.78
N GLY A 12 8.07 -18.77 -4.39
CA GLY A 12 7.58 -17.54 -3.74
C GLY A 12 6.78 -16.67 -4.71
N ALA A 13 6.47 -15.45 -4.28
CA ALA A 13 5.86 -14.44 -5.13
C ALA A 13 6.89 -13.89 -6.13
N ASN A 14 6.45 -13.58 -7.35
CA ASN A 14 7.28 -12.91 -8.34
C ASN A 14 7.65 -11.50 -7.83
N PRO A 15 8.94 -11.15 -7.66
CA PRO A 15 9.32 -9.81 -7.24
C PRO A 15 8.94 -8.80 -8.32
N PHE A 16 8.55 -7.60 -7.88
CA PHE A 16 8.41 -6.49 -8.81
C PHE A 16 9.78 -5.93 -9.15
N ASP A 17 10.21 -6.17 -10.38
CA ASP A 17 11.35 -5.51 -11.00
C ASP A 17 10.86 -4.42 -11.97
N PRO A 18 11.13 -3.12 -11.70
CA PRO A 18 10.75 -2.03 -12.60
C PRO A 18 11.34 -2.13 -14.01
N LEU A 19 12.44 -2.87 -14.21
CA LEU A 19 13.11 -3.05 -15.50
C LEU A 19 12.41 -4.09 -16.38
N TYR A 20 11.84 -5.15 -15.78
CA TYR A 20 11.30 -6.29 -16.54
C TYR A 20 9.79 -6.50 -16.37
N SER A 21 9.23 -6.21 -15.20
CA SER A 21 7.83 -6.56 -14.88
C SER A 21 6.82 -5.87 -15.79
N LEU A 22 7.15 -4.66 -16.25
CA LEU A 22 6.32 -3.91 -17.18
C LEU A 22 6.28 -4.54 -18.57
N ASP A 23 7.39 -5.14 -19.00
CA ASP A 23 7.46 -5.80 -20.30
C ASP A 23 6.76 -7.16 -20.25
N HIS A 24 6.84 -7.88 -19.13
CA HIS A 24 6.01 -9.08 -18.91
C HIS A 24 4.51 -8.81 -19.07
N ILE A 25 4.01 -7.68 -18.54
CA ILE A 25 2.61 -7.27 -18.71
C ILE A 25 2.28 -7.02 -20.19
N ALA A 26 3.15 -6.30 -20.89
CA ALA A 26 2.97 -6.00 -22.31
C ALA A 26 3.01 -7.26 -23.19
N ASP A 27 3.84 -8.24 -22.85
CA ASP A 27 3.90 -9.50 -23.57
C ASP A 27 2.69 -10.39 -23.26
N LEU A 28 2.24 -10.44 -22.00
CA LEU A 28 1.01 -11.16 -21.62
C LEU A 28 -0.23 -10.59 -22.32
N LYS A 29 -0.33 -9.26 -22.46
CA LYS A 29 -1.48 -8.63 -23.13
C LYS A 29 -1.61 -9.04 -24.60
N LYS A 30 -0.52 -9.44 -25.27
CA LYS A 30 -0.58 -9.95 -26.65
C LYS A 30 -1.16 -11.37 -26.74
N LEU A 31 -1.20 -12.09 -25.62
CA LEU A 31 -1.57 -13.51 -25.54
C LEU A 31 -2.93 -13.74 -24.87
N CYS A 32 -3.49 -12.72 -24.23
CA CYS A 32 -4.69 -12.82 -23.40
C CYS A 32 -5.68 -11.69 -23.71
N ASP A 33 -6.98 -11.96 -23.58
CA ASP A 33 -8.02 -10.93 -23.70
C ASP A 33 -7.92 -9.89 -22.57
N TYR A 34 -7.65 -10.38 -21.35
CA TYR A 34 -7.58 -9.56 -20.14
C TYR A 34 -6.33 -9.89 -19.31
N VAL A 35 -5.74 -8.87 -18.70
CA VAL A 35 -4.60 -8.96 -17.79
C VAL A 35 -4.96 -8.37 -16.44
N ILE A 36 -4.96 -9.22 -15.41
CA ILE A 36 -5.21 -8.85 -14.02
C ILE A 36 -3.90 -8.88 -13.26
N VAL A 37 -3.54 -7.80 -12.59
CA VAL A 37 -2.32 -7.70 -11.80
C VAL A 37 -2.68 -7.64 -10.31
N LEU A 38 -2.27 -8.67 -9.56
CA LEU A 38 -2.26 -8.62 -8.10
C LEU A 38 -0.90 -8.07 -7.66
N TYR A 39 -0.90 -6.82 -7.17
CA TYR A 39 0.33 -6.12 -6.84
C TYR A 39 0.49 -5.99 -5.32
N HIS A 40 1.51 -6.60 -4.75
CA HIS A 40 1.81 -6.43 -3.32
C HIS A 40 2.55 -5.10 -3.10
N GLY A 41 1.79 -4.03 -2.95
CA GLY A 41 2.31 -2.68 -2.83
C GLY A 41 1.32 -1.73 -2.16
N GLY A 42 1.86 -0.77 -1.41
CA GLY A 42 1.07 0.12 -0.57
C GLY A 42 1.79 0.39 0.72
N LYS A 43 1.17 1.20 1.57
CA LYS A 43 1.65 1.37 2.93
C LYS A 43 0.61 0.81 3.89
N GLU A 44 1.07 -0.05 4.80
CA GLU A 44 0.22 -0.57 5.85
C GLU A 44 -0.55 0.55 6.56
N HIS A 45 -1.86 0.34 6.69
CA HIS A 45 -2.81 1.21 7.39
C HIS A 45 -2.88 2.63 6.80
N TYR A 46 -2.56 2.78 5.51
CA TYR A 46 -2.73 4.01 4.75
C TYR A 46 -3.73 3.78 3.61
N ARG A 47 -4.88 4.45 3.69
CA ARG A 47 -6.04 4.22 2.80
C ARG A 47 -5.95 4.90 1.41
N TYR A 48 -4.87 5.61 1.12
CA TYR A 48 -4.64 6.23 -0.20
C TYR A 48 -3.37 5.64 -0.84
N PRO A 49 -3.19 5.71 -2.16
CA PRO A 49 -1.92 5.35 -2.77
C PRO A 49 -0.83 6.36 -2.39
N SER A 50 0.43 5.92 -2.35
CA SER A 50 1.55 6.85 -2.45
C SER A 50 1.67 7.36 -3.90
N PRO A 51 2.32 8.52 -4.14
CA PRO A 51 2.56 9.01 -5.50
C PRO A 51 3.26 7.97 -6.39
N ASN A 52 4.24 7.24 -5.85
CA ASN A 52 4.96 6.21 -6.60
C ASN A 52 4.12 4.95 -6.84
N LEU A 53 3.25 4.56 -5.89
CA LEU A 53 2.33 3.44 -6.09
C LEU A 53 1.38 3.76 -7.25
N GLN A 54 0.73 4.92 -7.22
CA GLN A 54 -0.16 5.33 -8.31
C GLN A 54 0.57 5.39 -9.64
N LYS A 55 1.79 5.98 -9.68
CA LYS A 55 2.60 6.02 -10.89
C LYS A 55 2.92 4.62 -11.42
N THR A 56 3.26 3.69 -10.54
CA THR A 56 3.58 2.30 -10.89
C THR A 56 2.36 1.59 -11.46
N CYS A 57 1.20 1.65 -10.78
CA CYS A 57 -0.03 1.02 -11.25
C CYS A 57 -0.52 1.62 -12.58
N ARG A 58 -0.52 2.96 -12.72
CA ARG A 58 -0.83 3.60 -14.01
C ARG A 58 0.12 3.15 -15.12
N ARG A 59 1.40 2.92 -14.81
CA ARG A 59 2.37 2.41 -15.79
C ARG A 59 2.12 0.95 -16.17
N MET A 60 1.62 0.13 -15.25
CA MET A 60 1.16 -1.23 -15.56
C MET A 60 -0.08 -1.19 -16.48
N VAL A 61 -1.01 -0.26 -16.24
CA VAL A 61 -2.15 -0.03 -17.16
C VAL A 61 -1.65 0.41 -18.55
N ASP A 62 -0.69 1.35 -18.62
CA ASP A 62 -0.08 1.75 -19.90
C ASP A 62 0.49 0.58 -20.70
N LYS A 63 0.91 -0.49 -20.01
CA LYS A 63 1.50 -1.69 -20.58
C LYS A 63 0.47 -2.78 -20.88
N GLY A 64 -0.80 -2.58 -20.56
CA GLY A 64 -1.89 -3.48 -20.94
C GLY A 64 -2.62 -4.17 -19.78
N ALA A 65 -2.36 -3.79 -18.52
CA ALA A 65 -3.17 -4.28 -17.40
C ALA A 65 -4.58 -3.68 -17.44
N ASP A 66 -5.61 -4.53 -17.33
CA ASP A 66 -7.01 -4.11 -17.36
C ASP A 66 -7.59 -3.96 -15.95
N VAL A 67 -7.10 -4.76 -14.99
CA VAL A 67 -7.45 -4.64 -13.57
C VAL A 67 -6.20 -4.77 -12.72
N ILE A 68 -6.02 -3.88 -11.74
CA ILE A 68 -4.93 -3.95 -10.77
C ILE A 68 -5.51 -3.94 -9.37
N VAL A 69 -5.17 -4.93 -8.56
CA VAL A 69 -5.54 -4.98 -7.14
C VAL A 69 -4.27 -4.90 -6.30
N CYS A 70 -4.09 -3.76 -5.63
CA CYS A 70 -3.00 -3.59 -4.68
C CYS A 70 -3.34 -4.25 -3.34
N GLN A 71 -2.40 -5.03 -2.82
CA GLN A 71 -2.45 -5.72 -1.54
C GLN A 71 -1.27 -5.23 -0.68
N HIS A 72 -1.25 -5.50 0.64
CA HIS A 72 -0.28 -5.03 1.66
C HIS A 72 -0.78 -3.92 2.59
N SER A 73 -1.73 -3.07 2.16
CA SER A 73 -2.22 -1.98 3.02
C SER A 73 -2.95 -2.46 4.29
N HIS A 74 -3.45 -3.71 4.29
CA HIS A 74 -4.27 -4.26 5.37
C HIS A 74 -5.51 -3.41 5.71
N CYS A 75 -5.98 -2.59 4.76
CA CYS A 75 -7.17 -1.77 4.91
C CYS A 75 -7.85 -1.51 3.56
N ILE A 76 -9.16 -1.25 3.58
CA ILE A 76 -9.88 -0.76 2.41
C ILE A 76 -9.38 0.65 2.08
N GLY A 77 -8.78 0.79 0.89
CA GLY A 77 -8.29 2.05 0.37
C GLY A 77 -9.33 2.77 -0.50
N CYS A 78 -8.97 3.01 -1.75
CA CYS A 78 -9.80 3.62 -2.79
C CYS A 78 -9.61 2.92 -4.14
N LYS A 79 -10.46 3.24 -5.11
CA LYS A 79 -10.27 2.87 -6.51
C LYS A 79 -9.96 4.07 -7.38
N GLU A 80 -9.36 3.78 -8.52
CA GLU A 80 -9.11 4.72 -9.59
C GLU A 80 -9.49 4.08 -10.92
N GLU A 81 -10.33 4.76 -11.70
CA GLU A 81 -10.46 4.46 -13.12
C GLU A 81 -9.38 5.25 -13.86
N TYR A 82 -8.48 4.55 -14.55
CA TYR A 82 -7.41 5.16 -15.33
C TYR A 82 -7.43 4.57 -16.75
N ARG A 83 -7.81 5.41 -17.73
CA ARG A 83 -8.17 4.97 -19.09
C ARG A 83 -9.30 3.93 -18.99
N ASP A 84 -9.16 2.80 -19.65
CA ASP A 84 -10.15 1.73 -19.71
C ASP A 84 -9.91 0.63 -18.65
N ALA A 85 -9.12 0.94 -17.62
CA ALA A 85 -8.74 -0.01 -16.56
C ALA A 85 -9.11 0.49 -15.16
N THR A 86 -9.36 -0.45 -14.25
CA THR A 86 -9.65 -0.17 -12.85
C THR A 86 -8.47 -0.56 -11.95
N ILE A 87 -8.05 0.34 -11.08
CA ILE A 87 -7.01 0.13 -10.07
C ILE A 87 -7.64 0.21 -8.67
N VAL A 88 -7.46 -0.81 -7.84
CA VAL A 88 -7.95 -0.84 -6.45
C VAL A 88 -6.76 -0.79 -5.50
N TYR A 89 -6.60 0.31 -4.75
CA TYR A 89 -5.49 0.56 -3.83
C TYR A 89 -5.74 -0.01 -2.42
N GLY A 90 -5.97 -1.32 -2.31
CA GLY A 90 -6.19 -2.01 -1.05
C GLY A 90 -7.61 -2.48 -0.86
N GLN A 91 -7.80 -3.81 -0.86
CA GLN A 91 -9.09 -4.44 -0.61
C GLN A 91 -9.36 -4.71 0.88
N GLY A 92 -8.35 -4.68 1.74
CA GLY A 92 -8.45 -5.14 3.14
C GLY A 92 -7.96 -6.58 3.31
N ASN A 93 -8.20 -7.15 4.49
CA ASN A 93 -7.82 -8.52 4.82
C ASN A 93 -8.96 -9.50 4.53
N PHE A 94 -8.67 -10.73 4.11
CA PHE A 94 -9.71 -11.77 4.11
C PHE A 94 -9.91 -12.33 5.52
N ILE A 95 -8.97 -13.12 6.06
CA ILE A 95 -9.07 -13.66 7.44
C ILE A 95 -7.78 -13.45 8.22
N PHE A 96 -7.73 -12.39 9.04
CA PHE A 96 -6.53 -11.99 9.80
C PHE A 96 -6.93 -11.65 11.24
N ASP A 97 -6.38 -12.38 12.22
CA ASP A 97 -6.71 -12.22 13.65
C ASP A 97 -5.50 -11.82 14.52
N HIS A 98 -4.71 -10.86 14.03
CA HIS A 98 -3.53 -10.35 14.78
C HIS A 98 -3.73 -8.94 15.34
N SER A 99 -4.85 -8.28 15.03
CA SER A 99 -5.11 -6.89 15.41
C SER A 99 -6.61 -6.61 15.46
N GLU A 100 -6.98 -5.72 16.39
CA GLU A 100 -8.34 -5.19 16.54
C GLU A 100 -8.50 -3.77 15.95
N SER A 101 -7.49 -3.26 15.24
CA SER A 101 -7.57 -1.96 14.56
C SER A 101 -8.74 -1.90 13.58
N GLU A 102 -9.40 -0.74 13.47
CA GLU A 102 -10.49 -0.51 12.50
C GLU A 102 -10.12 -0.90 11.06
N PHE A 103 -8.84 -0.78 10.70
CA PHE A 103 -8.32 -1.13 9.39
C PHE A 103 -8.51 -2.62 9.06
N TRP A 104 -8.50 -3.48 10.09
CA TRP A 104 -8.53 -4.94 9.97
C TRP A 104 -9.93 -5.51 10.12
N GLN A 105 -10.90 -4.69 10.53
CA GLN A 105 -12.28 -5.14 10.77
C GLN A 105 -13.12 -5.22 9.49
N THR A 106 -12.67 -4.59 8.40
CA THR A 106 -13.44 -4.46 7.16
C THR A 106 -12.59 -4.82 5.94
N SER A 107 -13.22 -5.41 4.93
CA SER A 107 -12.59 -5.74 3.65
C SER A 107 -13.61 -5.81 2.51
N LEU A 108 -13.12 -5.91 1.28
CA LEU A 108 -13.90 -6.08 0.07
C LEU A 108 -13.51 -7.40 -0.59
N VAL A 109 -14.51 -8.21 -0.91
CA VAL A 109 -14.38 -9.24 -1.95
C VAL A 109 -14.64 -8.54 -3.27
N ILE A 110 -13.62 -8.55 -4.14
CA ILE A 110 -13.68 -7.93 -5.47
C ILE A 110 -14.14 -9.00 -6.46
N ASP A 111 -15.33 -8.80 -7.02
CA ASP A 111 -15.95 -9.67 -8.01
C ASP A 111 -15.79 -9.04 -9.39
N VAL A 112 -15.05 -9.70 -10.28
CA VAL A 112 -14.70 -9.19 -11.61
C VAL A 112 -15.47 -9.99 -12.65
N HIS A 113 -16.38 -9.33 -13.36
CA HIS A 113 -17.16 -9.94 -14.42
C HIS A 113 -16.61 -9.57 -15.80
N PHE A 114 -16.37 -10.58 -16.62
CA PHE A 114 -15.94 -10.45 -18.00
C PHE A 114 -17.15 -10.67 -18.91
N ARG A 115 -17.46 -9.69 -19.75
CA ARG A 115 -18.53 -9.79 -20.74
C ARG A 115 -17.92 -9.62 -22.13
N LYS A 116 -18.29 -10.54 -23.03
CA LYS A 116 -17.76 -10.63 -24.39
C LYS A 116 -17.92 -9.32 -25.19
N ASP A 117 -18.97 -8.56 -24.90
CA ASP A 117 -19.33 -7.34 -25.63
C ASP A 117 -19.24 -6.05 -24.78
N ASP A 118 -19.30 -6.14 -23.44
CA ASP A 118 -19.34 -4.98 -22.52
C ASP A 118 -18.01 -4.71 -21.79
N GLY A 119 -16.96 -5.52 -22.03
CA GLY A 119 -15.68 -5.37 -21.34
C GLY A 119 -15.69 -5.91 -19.91
N ILE A 120 -15.01 -5.22 -18.99
CA ILE A 120 -14.88 -5.60 -17.58
C ILE A 120 -15.83 -4.77 -16.73
N SER A 121 -16.57 -5.42 -15.83
CA SER A 121 -17.31 -4.76 -14.76
C SER A 121 -16.90 -5.33 -13.39
N ILE A 122 -16.81 -4.49 -12.38
CA ILE A 122 -16.37 -4.89 -11.04
C ILE A 122 -17.45 -4.58 -10.01
N THR A 123 -17.81 -5.58 -9.22
CA THR A 123 -18.69 -5.48 -8.05
C THR A 123 -17.85 -5.64 -6.79
N TYR A 124 -18.16 -4.87 -5.74
CA TYR A 124 -17.50 -4.95 -4.45
C TYR A 124 -18.48 -5.48 -3.41
N HIS A 125 -18.14 -6.61 -2.79
CA HIS A 125 -18.94 -7.21 -1.71
C HIS A 125 -18.24 -6.95 -0.36
N PRO A 126 -18.74 -6.04 0.47
CA PRO A 126 -18.14 -5.77 1.77
C PRO A 126 -18.25 -6.96 2.71
N ILE A 127 -17.16 -7.26 3.39
CA ILE A 127 -17.09 -8.26 4.46
C ILE A 127 -16.55 -7.62 5.73
N VAL A 128 -16.98 -8.16 6.86
CA VAL A 128 -16.52 -7.74 8.18
C VAL A 128 -15.94 -8.92 8.95
N LYS A 129 -14.93 -8.62 9.76
CA LYS A 129 -14.39 -9.57 10.74
C LYS A 129 -15.42 -9.74 11.87
N ASP A 130 -15.71 -10.99 12.21
CA ASP A 130 -16.45 -11.36 13.40
C ASP A 130 -15.59 -12.32 14.22
N LYS A 131 -14.86 -11.78 15.18
CA LYS A 131 -13.85 -12.50 15.96
C LYS A 131 -12.85 -13.19 15.01
N CYS A 132 -12.78 -14.52 15.02
CA CYS A 132 -11.83 -15.29 14.24
C CYS A 132 -12.34 -15.65 12.83
N VAL A 133 -13.53 -15.19 12.43
CA VAL A 133 -14.16 -15.50 11.14
C VAL A 133 -14.51 -14.22 10.38
N VAL A 134 -14.98 -14.38 9.15
CA VAL A 134 -15.56 -13.30 8.35
C VAL A 134 -16.98 -13.63 7.93
N ARG A 135 -17.78 -12.58 7.79
CA ARG A 135 -19.13 -12.64 7.24
C ARG A 135 -19.33 -11.50 6.24
N LEU A 136 -20.33 -11.64 5.39
CA LEU A 136 -20.83 -10.50 4.63
C LEU A 136 -21.27 -9.39 5.60
N ALA A 137 -20.97 -8.15 5.23
CA ALA A 137 -21.49 -6.99 5.91
C ALA A 137 -23.03 -6.96 5.79
N ASP A 138 -23.71 -6.49 6.84
CA ASP A 138 -25.13 -6.15 6.71
C ASP A 138 -25.32 -4.87 5.87
N GLU A 139 -26.56 -4.46 5.65
CA GLU A 139 -26.89 -3.33 4.77
C GLU A 139 -26.23 -2.01 5.22
N ASP A 140 -26.28 -1.71 6.52
CA ASP A 140 -25.72 -0.49 7.09
C ASP A 140 -24.18 -0.52 7.09
N GLU A 141 -23.58 -1.66 7.47
CA GLU A 141 -22.14 -1.88 7.41
C GLU A 141 -21.61 -1.74 5.97
N ALA A 142 -22.30 -2.37 5.01
CA ALA A 142 -21.94 -2.34 3.60
C ALA A 142 -22.00 -0.92 3.05
N ALA A 143 -23.07 -0.18 3.34
CA ALA A 143 -23.22 1.21 2.93
C ALA A 143 -22.06 2.08 3.46
N ASN A 144 -21.78 2.00 4.76
CA ASN A 144 -20.69 2.77 5.37
C ASN A 144 -19.30 2.44 4.77
N ILE A 145 -19.03 1.16 4.51
CA ILE A 145 -17.78 0.71 3.91
C ILE A 145 -17.63 1.26 2.48
N LEU A 146 -18.68 1.10 1.66
CA LEU A 146 -18.67 1.51 0.26
C LEU A 146 -18.63 3.03 0.14
N ASP A 147 -19.37 3.78 0.96
CA ASP A 147 -19.35 5.24 0.98
C ASP A 147 -17.95 5.76 1.28
N GLY A 148 -17.27 5.19 2.28
CA GLY A 148 -15.88 5.55 2.57
C GLY A 148 -14.92 5.21 1.42
N PHE A 149 -15.10 4.06 0.78
CA PHE A 149 -14.30 3.64 -0.37
C PHE A 149 -14.50 4.56 -1.58
N ILE A 150 -15.75 4.89 -1.93
CA ILE A 150 -16.11 5.76 -3.05
C ILE A 150 -15.70 7.21 -2.77
N SER A 151 -15.95 7.72 -1.56
CA SER A 151 -15.52 9.07 -1.16
C SER A 151 -14.01 9.26 -1.37
N ARG A 152 -13.18 8.33 -0.88
CA ARG A 152 -11.73 8.37 -1.10
C ARG A 152 -11.35 8.24 -2.58
N SER A 153 -12.14 7.52 -3.36
CA SER A 153 -11.95 7.37 -4.81
C SER A 153 -12.21 8.69 -5.56
N GLU A 154 -13.16 9.50 -5.10
CA GLU A 154 -13.38 10.85 -5.65
C GLU A 154 -12.29 11.83 -5.21
N GLU A 155 -11.85 11.78 -3.96
CA GLU A 155 -10.81 12.66 -3.44
C GLU A 155 -9.48 12.55 -4.21
N ILE A 156 -9.08 11.34 -4.61
CA ILE A 156 -7.82 11.13 -5.34
C ILE A 156 -7.84 11.69 -6.78
N LYS A 157 -9.02 12.04 -7.32
CA LYS A 157 -9.12 12.73 -8.62
C LYS A 157 -8.70 14.19 -8.54
N LEU A 158 -8.72 14.78 -7.34
CA LEU A 158 -8.32 16.17 -7.13
C LEU A 158 -6.80 16.32 -7.33
N THR A 159 -6.41 17.21 -8.25
CA THR A 159 -5.01 17.48 -8.57
C THR A 159 -4.20 17.82 -7.32
N GLY A 160 -3.12 17.07 -7.08
CA GLY A 160 -2.20 17.29 -5.96
C GLY A 160 -2.67 16.71 -4.62
N PHE A 161 -3.88 16.15 -4.52
CA PHE A 161 -4.40 15.58 -3.27
C PHE A 161 -3.51 14.46 -2.74
N ILE A 162 -3.18 13.47 -3.57
CA ILE A 162 -2.33 12.34 -3.19
C ILE A 162 -0.97 12.82 -2.68
N ALA A 163 -0.31 13.72 -3.41
CA ALA A 163 1.00 14.24 -3.03
C ALA A 163 0.94 14.98 -1.68
N LYS A 164 -0.10 15.78 -1.47
CA LYS A 164 -0.32 16.50 -0.19
C LYS A 164 -0.56 15.52 0.95
N LYS A 165 -1.51 14.59 0.82
CA LYS A 165 -1.85 13.62 1.87
C LYS A 165 -0.68 12.70 2.21
N TYR A 166 0.07 12.26 1.21
CA TYR A 166 1.23 11.42 1.44
C TYR A 166 2.37 12.18 2.12
N LYS A 167 2.56 13.47 1.79
CA LYS A 167 3.52 14.34 2.50
C LYS A 167 3.14 14.53 3.97
N GLU A 168 1.86 14.77 4.27
CA GLU A 168 1.34 14.85 5.64
C GLU A 168 1.61 13.55 6.41
N TYR A 169 1.28 12.41 5.81
CA TYR A 169 1.54 11.09 6.38
C TYR A 169 3.04 10.81 6.59
N ALA A 170 3.89 11.16 5.63
CA ALA A 170 5.34 11.01 5.72
C ALA A 170 5.92 11.83 6.89
N TYR A 171 5.43 13.04 7.14
CA TYR A 171 5.84 13.83 8.30
C TYR A 171 5.46 13.16 9.62
N GLN A 172 4.27 12.56 9.71
CA GLN A 172 3.83 11.82 10.90
C GLN A 172 4.70 10.57 11.15
N MET A 173 5.11 9.89 10.08
CA MET A 173 5.92 8.67 10.15
C MET A 173 7.42 8.93 10.37
N LEU A 174 7.92 10.11 10.02
CA LEU A 174 9.35 10.43 10.06
C LEU A 174 10.03 10.12 11.42
N PRO A 175 9.46 10.46 12.60
CA PRO A 175 10.09 10.12 13.87
C PRO A 175 10.24 8.61 14.08
N THR A 176 9.31 7.81 13.55
CA THR A 176 9.39 6.34 13.60
C THR A 176 10.55 5.82 12.77
N TYR A 177 10.73 6.32 11.55
CA TYR A 177 11.83 5.91 10.68
C TYR A 177 13.19 6.37 11.22
N LEU A 178 13.28 7.61 11.74
CA LEU A 178 14.51 8.10 12.37
C LEU A 178 14.90 7.30 13.61
N LEU A 179 13.93 6.83 14.39
CA LEU A 179 14.19 5.93 15.52
C LEU A 179 14.78 4.61 15.02
N ALA A 180 14.19 4.01 13.99
CA ALA A 180 14.67 2.77 13.39
C ALA A 180 16.11 2.92 12.86
N PHE A 181 16.40 3.98 12.08
CA PHE A 181 17.75 4.28 11.60
C PHE A 181 18.76 4.49 12.73
N SER A 182 18.31 4.88 13.93
CA SER A 182 19.21 5.09 15.05
C SER A 182 19.68 3.80 15.74
N GLY A 183 19.18 2.63 15.29
CA GLY A 183 19.39 1.34 15.96
C GLY A 183 18.75 1.25 17.35
N SER A 184 18.11 2.32 17.81
CA SER A 184 17.47 2.37 19.11
C SER A 184 16.08 1.73 19.01
N GLY A 185 15.92 0.53 19.58
CA GLY A 185 14.62 -0.14 19.61
C GLY A 185 13.56 0.67 20.37
N ARG A 186 12.28 0.35 20.13
CA ARG A 186 11.14 0.89 20.89
C ARG A 186 11.03 0.21 22.26
N SER A 187 11.79 0.69 23.25
CA SER A 187 11.64 0.22 24.64
C SER A 187 10.21 0.42 25.16
N LEU A 188 9.78 -0.39 26.13
CA LEU A 188 8.44 -0.25 26.74
C LEU A 188 8.20 1.17 27.28
N PHE A 189 9.23 1.77 27.88
CA PHE A 189 9.18 3.15 28.34
C PHE A 189 8.94 4.15 27.20
N THR A 190 9.73 4.07 26.11
CA THR A 190 9.57 4.98 24.96
C THR A 190 8.20 4.82 24.31
N ARG A 191 7.67 3.58 24.23
CA ARG A 191 6.31 3.32 23.73
C ARG A 191 5.23 3.96 24.62
N ALA A 192 5.34 3.81 25.94
CA ALA A 192 4.38 4.35 26.89
C ALA A 192 4.36 5.89 26.86
N VAL A 193 5.53 6.53 26.95
CA VAL A 193 5.65 8.00 26.91
C VAL A 193 5.20 8.56 25.56
N ASN A 194 5.54 7.88 24.45
CA ASN A 194 5.10 8.32 23.14
C ASN A 194 3.57 8.20 22.97
N LYS A 195 2.95 7.16 23.52
CA LYS A 195 1.49 7.00 23.52
C LYS A 195 0.81 8.10 24.35
N LEU A 196 1.30 8.38 25.56
CA LEU A 196 0.76 9.42 26.45
C LEU A 196 0.91 10.84 25.88
N SER A 197 1.99 11.11 25.16
CA SER A 197 2.24 12.41 24.53
C SER A 197 1.58 12.59 23.16
N GLY A 198 0.84 11.59 22.68
CA GLY A 198 0.26 11.61 21.33
C GLY A 198 1.31 11.71 20.21
N GLY A 199 2.50 11.14 20.41
CA GLY A 199 3.59 11.16 19.42
C GLY A 199 4.61 12.30 19.59
N LYS A 200 4.29 13.33 20.39
CA LYS A 200 5.12 14.55 20.51
C LYS A 200 6.48 14.28 21.15
N TYR A 201 6.56 13.31 22.06
CA TYR A 201 7.83 12.95 22.69
C TYR A 201 8.83 12.44 21.67
N LEU A 202 8.45 11.44 20.84
CA LEU A 202 9.35 10.88 19.85
C LEU A 202 9.73 11.92 18.79
N GLU A 203 8.78 12.74 18.37
CA GLU A 203 9.03 13.86 17.46
C GLU A 203 10.10 14.81 18.01
N PHE A 204 9.96 15.24 19.27
CA PHE A 204 10.92 16.12 19.93
C PHE A 204 12.32 15.49 20.04
N VAL A 205 12.39 14.24 20.52
CA VAL A 205 13.66 13.54 20.72
C VAL A 205 14.37 13.31 19.38
N MET A 206 13.66 12.87 18.34
CA MET A 206 14.25 12.62 17.02
C MET A 206 14.68 13.91 16.32
N LYS A 207 13.92 15.01 16.44
CA LYS A 207 14.32 16.32 15.92
C LYS A 207 15.59 16.87 16.59
N ARG A 208 15.79 16.58 17.88
CA ARG A 208 17.00 17.00 18.61
C ARG A 208 18.19 16.08 18.33
N LYS A 209 17.94 14.78 18.16
CA LYS A 209 18.97 13.77 17.88
C LYS A 209 19.53 13.92 16.46
N TYR A 210 18.69 14.25 15.48
CA TYR A 210 19.08 14.38 14.07
C TYR A 210 19.06 15.84 13.60
N SER A 211 20.24 16.38 13.34
CA SER A 211 20.40 17.69 12.70
C SER A 211 19.80 17.71 11.29
N ARG A 212 19.69 18.90 10.68
CA ARG A 212 19.28 19.00 9.27
C ARG A 212 20.26 18.26 8.36
N ASP A 213 21.56 18.41 8.59
CA ASP A 213 22.61 17.80 7.77
C ASP A 213 22.62 16.28 7.89
N GLN A 214 22.43 15.74 9.10
CA GLN A 214 22.29 14.29 9.29
C GLN A 214 21.07 13.72 8.57
N ARG A 215 19.94 14.44 8.55
CA ARG A 215 18.77 14.02 7.78
C ARG A 215 19.01 14.06 6.27
N LEU A 216 19.80 15.02 5.78
CA LEU A 216 20.20 15.07 4.38
C LEU A 216 21.11 13.90 4.00
N VAL A 217 22.03 13.50 4.88
CA VAL A 217 22.88 12.31 4.70
C VAL A 217 22.02 11.04 4.63
N ILE A 218 21.11 10.83 5.58
CA ILE A 218 20.17 9.69 5.55
C ILE A 218 19.37 9.68 4.25
N ARG A 219 18.83 10.84 3.86
CA ARG A 219 18.08 10.95 2.61
C ARG A 219 18.94 10.56 1.40
N ASN A 220 20.20 11.00 1.34
CA ASN A 220 21.12 10.64 0.27
C ASN A 220 21.37 9.12 0.20
N PHE A 221 21.52 8.44 1.34
CA PHE A 221 21.66 6.98 1.36
C PHE A 221 20.42 6.24 0.87
N VAL A 222 19.23 6.83 1.02
CA VAL A 222 17.96 6.24 0.57
C VAL A 222 17.66 6.56 -0.89
N GLU A 223 17.93 7.80 -1.35
CA GLU A 223 17.58 8.28 -2.69
C GLU A 223 18.64 7.97 -3.75
N CYS A 224 19.94 7.98 -3.40
CA CYS A 224 21.01 7.70 -4.36
C CYS A 224 21.09 6.19 -4.60
N GLU A 225 20.85 5.76 -5.83
CA GLU A 225 20.84 4.35 -6.25
C GLU A 225 22.10 3.59 -5.81
N ALA A 226 23.29 4.12 -6.09
CA ALA A 226 24.55 3.48 -5.73
C ALA A 226 24.72 3.31 -4.21
N HIS A 227 24.27 4.29 -3.41
CA HIS A 227 24.29 4.16 -1.96
C HIS A 227 23.23 3.20 -1.45
N ASN A 228 22.03 3.22 -2.04
CA ASN A 228 20.93 2.36 -1.66
C ASN A 228 21.28 0.88 -1.89
N GLU A 229 21.79 0.56 -3.08
CA GLU A 229 22.26 -0.77 -3.46
C GLU A 229 23.36 -1.26 -2.52
N LEU A 230 24.37 -0.43 -2.26
CA LEU A 230 25.45 -0.77 -1.33
C LEU A 230 24.93 -1.01 0.10
N CYS A 231 24.01 -0.17 0.58
CA CYS A 231 23.40 -0.32 1.91
C CYS A 231 22.59 -1.62 2.01
N ILE A 232 21.74 -1.92 1.03
CA ILE A 232 20.93 -3.13 1.00
C ILE A 232 21.83 -4.37 0.96
N THR A 233 22.85 -4.36 0.10
CA THR A 233 23.79 -5.47 -0.04
C THR A 233 24.54 -5.76 1.27
N GLY A 234 24.96 -4.71 2.00
CA GLY A 234 25.66 -4.88 3.27
C GLY A 234 24.77 -5.25 4.46
N LEU A 235 23.44 -5.17 4.33
CA LEU A 235 22.48 -5.54 5.38
C LEU A 235 22.00 -6.99 5.26
N ASN A 236 22.14 -7.60 4.07
CA ASN A 236 21.84 -9.01 3.79
C ASN A 236 23.01 -9.93 4.22
#